data_AF-A0A966WEU3-F1
#
_entry.id   AF-A0A966WEU3-F1
#
_cell.length_a   1.000
_cell.length_b   1.000
_cell.length_c   1.000
_cell.angle_alpha   90.00
_cell.angle_beta   90.00
_cell.angle_gamma   90.00
#
_symmetry.space_group_name_H-M   'P 1'
#
loop_
_entity.id
_entity.type
_entity.pdbx_description
1 polymer ?
#
loop_
_entity_poly.entity_id
_entity_poly.type
_entity_poly.pdbx_seq_one_letter_code
_entity_poly.pdbx_strand_id
1 'polypeptide(L)' 'MVATLSEAKYNELIQARLRSPESFKKALVNRKRRKLVGKDGRMLIAAADHTARGIISAGKEKFVIANRRLLLDRLLRTL' A
#
# COMPACT_ATOMS: atom_id res chain seq x y z
N MET A 1 0.99 18.35 -6.27
CA MET A 1 1.06 17.43 -5.10
C MET A 1 2.34 16.63 -5.18
N VAL A 2 3.14 16.58 -4.11
CA VAL A 2 4.38 15.78 -4.05
C VAL A 2 4.02 14.30 -3.91
N ALA A 3 4.71 13.41 -4.63
CA ALA A 3 4.56 11.96 -4.50
C ALA A 3 5.07 11.48 -3.12
N THR A 4 4.27 10.69 -2.40
CA THR A 4 4.70 10.06 -1.14
C THR A 4 5.60 8.86 -1.44
N LEU A 5 5.35 8.15 -2.55
CA LEU A 5 6.21 7.11 -3.08
C LEU A 5 7.09 7.66 -4.20
N SER A 6 8.35 7.97 -3.87
CA SER A 6 9.32 8.42 -4.87
C SER A 6 9.64 7.32 -5.91
N GLU A 7 10.10 7.74 -7.09
CA GLU A 7 10.65 6.85 -8.13
C GLU A 7 11.70 5.89 -7.56
N ALA A 8 12.70 6.44 -6.86
CA ALA A 8 13.79 5.67 -6.27
C ALA A 8 13.25 4.59 -5.33
N LYS A 9 12.29 4.92 -4.47
CA LYS A 9 11.70 3.97 -3.51
C LYS A 9 10.87 2.90 -4.19
N TYR A 10 10.14 3.24 -5.25
CA TYR A 10 9.40 2.25 -6.04
C TYR A 10 10.35 1.28 -6.75
N ASN A 11 11.44 1.79 -7.32
CA ASN A 11 12.46 0.96 -7.96
C ASN A 11 13.18 0.06 -6.94
N GLU A 12 13.49 0.55 -5.73
CA GLU A 12 14.00 -0.28 -4.63
C GLU A 12 13.05 -1.46 -4.31
N LEU A 13 11.73 -1.23 -4.28
CA LEU A 13 10.76 -2.31 -4.05
C LEU A 13 10.78 -3.37 -5.15
N ILE A 14 10.91 -2.95 -6.42
CA ILE A 14 11.03 -3.87 -7.55
C ILE A 14 12.34 -4.67 -7.45
N GLN A 15 13.47 -4.00 -7.19
CA GLN A 15 14.77 -4.64 -7.04
C GLN A 15 14.79 -5.63 -5.87
N ALA A 16 14.23 -5.25 -4.72
CA ALA A 16 14.10 -6.14 -3.57
C ALA A 16 13.26 -7.37 -3.92
N ARG A 17 12.17 -7.22 -4.68
CA ARG A 17 11.33 -8.36 -5.10
C ARG A 17 12.05 -9.32 -6.04
N LEU A 18 12.90 -8.80 -6.92
CA LEU A 18 13.66 -9.60 -7.89
C LEU A 18 14.89 -10.27 -7.27
N ARG A 19 15.62 -9.57 -6.42
CA ARG A 19 16.97 -9.97 -5.97
C ARG A 19 17.04 -10.41 -4.50
N SER A 20 16.06 -10.03 -3.68
CA SER A 20 16.07 -10.29 -2.24
C SER A 20 14.65 -10.47 -1.66
N PRO A 21 13.84 -11.41 -2.20
CA PRO A 21 12.43 -11.55 -1.80
C PRO A 21 12.23 -11.87 -0.31
N GLU A 22 13.22 -12.47 0.36
CA GLU A 22 13.21 -12.74 1.80
C GLU A 22 13.21 -11.46 2.65
N SER A 23 13.66 -10.32 2.09
CA SER A 23 13.61 -9.02 2.75
C SER A 23 12.19 -8.61 3.16
N PHE A 24 11.16 -8.97 2.39
CA PHE A 24 9.77 -8.66 2.71
C PHE A 24 9.29 -9.39 3.97
N LYS A 25 9.67 -10.67 4.13
CA LYS A 25 9.35 -11.44 5.35
C LYS A 25 10.07 -10.85 6.56
N LYS A 26 11.36 -10.50 6.42
CA LYS A 26 12.14 -9.84 7.48
C LYS A 26 11.48 -8.52 7.91
N ALA A 27 11.07 -7.70 6.95
CA ALA A 27 10.36 -6.44 7.22
C ALA A 27 9.02 -6.66 7.93
N LEU A 28 8.25 -7.67 7.52
CA LEU A 28 6.96 -8.00 8.15
C LEU A 28 7.10 -8.45 9.60
N VAL A 29 8.06 -9.34 9.88
CA VAL A 29 8.34 -9.87 11.22
C VAL A 29 8.80 -8.77 12.17
N ASN A 30 9.67 -7.89 11.69
CA ASN A 30 10.24 -6.79 12.48
C ASN A 30 9.34 -5.55 12.58
N ARG A 31 8.14 -5.58 11.98
CA ARG A 31 7.22 -4.43 11.96
C ARG A 31 6.74 -4.09 13.37
N LYS A 32 6.92 -2.82 13.78
CA LYS A 32 6.37 -2.30 15.04
C LYS A 32 4.86 -2.52 15.10
N ARG A 33 4.39 -3.19 16.16
CA ARG A 33 2.98 -3.46 16.40
C ARG A 33 2.37 -2.39 17.31
N ARG A 34 1.06 -2.19 17.18
CA ARG A 34 0.24 -1.30 18.01
C ARG A 34 -0.95 -2.08 18.56
N LYS A 35 -1.60 -1.54 19.60
CA LYS A 35 -2.91 -2.05 20.06
C LYS A 35 -3.93 -1.97 18.91
N LEU A 36 -4.88 -2.91 18.91
CA LEU A 36 -5.90 -3.01 17.86
C LEU A 36 -6.82 -1.78 17.85
N VAL A 37 -7.38 -1.45 19.02
CA VAL A 37 -8.23 -0.28 19.24
C VAL A 37 -7.51 0.71 20.16
N GLY A 38 -7.63 2.01 19.84
CA GLY A 38 -7.04 3.11 20.60
C GLY A 38 -7.81 3.45 21.88
N LYS A 39 -7.39 4.51 22.57
CA LYS A 39 -8.03 4.98 23.81
C LYS A 39 -9.47 5.51 23.58
N ASP A 40 -9.76 5.94 22.35
CA ASP A 40 -11.05 6.49 21.93
C ASP A 40 -12.08 5.41 21.54
N GLY A 41 -11.69 4.12 21.58
CA GLY A 41 -12.57 3.01 21.23
C GLY A 41 -12.87 2.90 19.73
N ARG A 42 -12.21 3.69 18.86
CA ARG A 42 -12.49 3.74 17.42
C ARG A 42 -11.37 3.07 16.61
N MET A 43 -11.73 2.60 15.42
CA MET A 43 -10.80 2.02 14.45
C MET A 43 -11.22 2.39 13.03
N LEU A 44 -10.28 2.90 12.26
CA LEU A 44 -10.41 3.14 10.82
C LEU A 44 -9.46 2.20 10.07
N ILE A 45 -9.98 1.51 9.06
CA ILE A 45 -9.19 0.67 8.14
C ILE A 45 -9.53 1.10 6.72
N ALA A 46 -8.49 1.41 5.92
CA ALA A 46 -8.63 1.62 4.49
C ALA A 46 -8.47 0.30 3.74
N ALA A 47 -9.47 -0.10 2.94
CA ALA A 47 -9.47 -1.32 2.14
C ALA A 47 -8.96 -1.07 0.70
N ALA A 48 -8.18 -2.00 0.15
CA ALA A 48 -7.60 -1.88 -1.20
C ALA A 48 -7.41 -3.21 -1.94
N ASP A 49 -8.18 -4.23 -1.57
CA ASP A 49 -8.16 -5.59 -2.12
C ASP A 49 -9.01 -5.74 -3.39
N HIS A 50 -9.85 -4.77 -3.74
CA HIS A 50 -10.70 -4.73 -4.93
C HIS A 50 -9.98 -5.15 -6.23
N THR A 51 -8.73 -4.71 -6.41
CA THR A 51 -7.95 -5.02 -7.62
C THR A 51 -7.64 -6.51 -7.77
N ALA A 52 -7.56 -7.26 -6.67
CA ALA A 52 -7.39 -8.72 -6.71
C ALA A 52 -8.63 -9.44 -7.26
N ARG A 53 -9.79 -8.78 -7.24
CA ARG A 53 -11.05 -9.26 -7.83
C ARG A 53 -11.31 -8.71 -9.23
N GLY A 54 -10.32 -8.07 -9.86
CA GLY A 54 -10.47 -7.41 -11.16
C GLY A 54 -11.29 -6.12 -11.13
N ILE A 55 -11.68 -5.62 -9.95
CA ILE A 55 -12.41 -4.36 -9.81
C ILE A 55 -11.38 -3.22 -9.82
N ILE A 56 -11.40 -2.42 -10.88
CA ILE A 56 -10.43 -1.31 -11.11
C ILE A 56 -11.06 0.08 -11.27
N SER A 57 -12.40 0.14 -11.23
CA SER A 57 -13.20 1.37 -11.33
C SER A 57 -13.74 1.81 -9.97
N ALA A 58 -14.01 3.11 -9.81
CA ALA A 58 -14.83 3.63 -8.72
C ALA A 58 -15.70 4.79 -9.22
N GLY A 59 -17.02 4.72 -8.97
CA GLY A 59 -17.96 5.71 -9.48
C GLY A 59 -17.89 5.83 -11.01
N LYS A 60 -17.69 7.06 -11.50
CA LYS A 60 -17.57 7.35 -12.95
C LYS A 60 -16.16 7.07 -13.51
N GLU A 61 -15.16 6.88 -12.65
CA GLU A 61 -13.77 6.70 -13.05
C GLU A 61 -13.45 5.23 -13.31
N LYS A 62 -13.34 4.86 -14.60
CA LYS A 62 -13.24 3.46 -15.04
C LYS A 62 -11.94 2.75 -14.68
N PHE A 63 -10.83 3.48 -14.48
CA PHE A 63 -9.49 2.92 -14.29
C PHE A 63 -8.74 3.47 -13.06
N VAL A 64 -9.48 4.08 -12.12
CA VAL A 64 -8.90 4.87 -11.05
C VAL A 64 -7.89 4.13 -10.17
N ILE A 65 -8.01 2.80 -10.01
CA ILE A 65 -7.07 1.97 -9.24
C ILE A 65 -6.31 0.94 -10.11
N ALA A 66 -6.31 1.10 -11.43
CA ALA A 66 -5.62 0.19 -12.35
C ALA A 66 -4.08 0.32 -12.26
N ASN A 67 -3.56 1.53 -12.06
CA ASN A 67 -2.12 1.77 -11.92
C ASN A 67 -1.65 1.38 -10.51
N ARG A 68 -0.92 0.27 -10.40
CA ARG A 68 -0.42 -0.26 -9.11
C ARG A 68 0.46 0.74 -8.36
N ARG A 69 1.32 1.48 -9.06
CA ARG A 69 2.21 2.45 -8.41
C ARG A 69 1.43 3.61 -7.82
N LEU A 70 0.46 4.14 -8.56
CA LEU A 70 -0.40 5.21 -8.07
C LEU A 70 -1.29 4.74 -6.91
N LEU A 71 -1.77 3.49 -6.96
CA LEU A 71 -2.49 2.88 -5.84
C LEU A 71 -1.61 2.80 -4.58
N LEU A 72 -0.36 2.35 -4.71
CA LEU A 72 0.59 2.31 -3.59
C LEU A 72 0.93 3.71 -3.05
N ASP A 73 1.11 4.71 -3.91
CA ASP A 73 1.33 6.11 -3.51
C ASP A 73 0.14 6.63 -2.67
N ARG A 74 -1.08 6.39 -3.13
CA ARG A 74 -2.31 6.77 -2.40
C ARG A 74 -2.43 6.05 -1.07
N LEU A 75 -2.11 4.76 -1.00
CA LEU A 75 -2.12 4.02 0.25
C LEU A 75 -1.11 4.57 1.26
N LEU A 76 0.11 4.89 0.81
CA LEU A 76 1.11 5.49 1.69
C LEU A 76 0.71 6.87 2.21
N ARG A 77 -0.03 7.67 1.44
CA ARG A 77 -0.59 8.96 1.92
C ARG A 77 -1.63 8.80 3.04
N THR A 78 -2.30 7.65 3.10
CA THR A 78 -3.38 7.39 4.07
C THR A 78 -2.91 6.74 5.36
N LEU A 79 -1.62 6.35 5.44
CA LEU A 79 -0.98 5.74 6.61
C LEU A 79 -0.23 6.79 7.44
#